data_AF-Q2SFV0-F1
#
_entry.id   AF-Q2SFV0-F1
#
_cell.length_a   1.000
_cell.length_b   1.000
_cell.length_c   1.000
_cell.angle_alpha   90.00
_cell.angle_beta   90.00
_cell.angle_gamma   90.00
#
_symmetry.space_group_name_H-M   'P 1'
#
loop_
_entity.id
_entity.type
_entity.pdbx_description
1 polymer ?
#
loop_
_entity_poly.entity_id
_entity_poly.type
_entity_poly.pdbx_seq_one_letter_code
_entity_poly.pdbx_strand_id
1 'polypeptide(L)'
;MINQLLRPALTGKGPDFSMLTTKECRIGRYDLHYKSPGNVIDIGRSRRPKPTQLNLQPSLFSSYETMQRFNRAFVQMEFEWWAYRGLFLQGHFGKLSDMSVTIDVNRAEPHSPLVEGDLDSLETYLRKDLWDYYEAEKNKDGKPGANWEARYAFEHPEEMSAQGYIPLGKLVLVTHLPEVYYREKINGVDWLHYGIRGEGVGRGLNYYWAYPLGAGYYLTFNFNLTSEVGNKELRYQRMYEDAKRIMSMVVLRQQP
;
A
#
# COMPACT_ATOMS: atom_id res chain seq x y z
N MET A 1 -28.40 11.29 12.03
CA MET A 1 -27.62 12.40 11.42
C MET A 1 -26.64 13.09 12.38
N ILE A 2 -26.78 12.97 13.71
CA ILE A 2 -25.85 13.56 14.71
C ILE A 2 -24.41 12.99 14.62
N ASN A 3 -24.23 11.75 14.14
CA ASN A 3 -22.91 11.10 14.04
C ASN A 3 -21.95 11.71 13.00
N GLN A 4 -22.44 12.44 11.98
CA GLN A 4 -21.54 13.02 10.96
C GLN A 4 -20.84 14.30 11.44
N LEU A 5 -21.50 15.10 12.29
CA LEU A 5 -20.96 16.36 12.82
C LEU A 5 -19.89 16.16 13.91
N LEU A 6 -20.00 15.09 14.72
CA LEU A 6 -19.03 14.77 15.77
C LEU A 6 -17.84 13.94 15.29
N ARG A 7 -17.95 13.32 14.11
CA ARG A 7 -16.92 12.42 13.55
C ARG A 7 -15.54 13.10 13.46
N PRO A 8 -15.40 14.33 12.94
CA PRO A 8 -14.10 15.01 12.88
C PRO A 8 -13.48 15.30 14.25
N ALA A 9 -14.30 15.54 15.29
CA ALA A 9 -13.81 15.75 16.65
C ALA A 9 -13.23 14.44 17.25
N LEU A 10 -13.78 13.30 16.87
CA LEU A 10 -13.33 11.98 17.34
C LEU A 10 -12.17 11.42 16.50
N THR A 11 -12.19 11.62 15.19
CA THR A 11 -11.20 11.05 14.26
C THR A 11 -10.01 11.97 13.97
N GLY A 12 -10.13 13.26 14.30
CA GLY A 12 -9.12 14.29 14.04
C GLY A 12 -9.26 14.93 12.65
N LYS A 13 -8.57 16.06 12.46
CA LYS A 13 -8.38 16.74 11.16
C LYS A 13 -7.33 15.98 10.35
N GLY A 14 -7.71 15.51 9.16
CA GLY A 14 -6.86 14.75 8.23
C GLY A 14 -6.69 15.50 6.89
N PRO A 15 -6.71 14.78 5.75
CA PRO A 15 -6.58 15.39 4.42
C PRO A 15 -7.61 16.50 4.16
N ASP A 16 -7.18 17.61 3.57
CA ASP A 16 -8.06 18.71 3.21
C ASP A 16 -8.50 18.65 1.76
N PHE A 17 -9.71 18.15 1.54
CA PHE A 17 -10.30 18.03 0.21
C PHE A 17 -10.85 19.34 -0.36
N SER A 18 -10.82 20.44 0.39
CA SER A 18 -11.13 21.78 -0.16
C SER A 18 -9.95 22.38 -0.93
N MET A 19 -8.74 21.91 -0.64
CA MET A 19 -7.51 22.28 -1.33
C MET A 19 -7.02 21.09 -2.16
N LEU A 20 -7.23 21.12 -3.48
CA LEU A 20 -6.83 20.03 -4.36
C LEU A 20 -5.69 20.45 -5.28
N THR A 21 -4.62 19.65 -5.31
CA THR A 21 -3.52 19.79 -6.27
C THR A 21 -3.65 18.74 -7.36
N THR A 22 -3.79 19.17 -8.62
CA THR A 22 -3.80 18.26 -9.77
C THR A 22 -2.38 17.80 -10.10
N LYS A 23 -2.25 16.51 -10.38
CA LYS A 23 -1.00 15.88 -10.79
C LYS A 23 -1.22 14.97 -11.97
N GLU A 24 -0.16 14.83 -12.76
CA GLU A 24 -0.14 14.04 -13.97
C GLU A 24 1.18 13.29 -14.07
N CYS A 25 1.09 12.04 -14.52
CA CYS A 25 2.27 11.29 -14.92
C CYS A 25 1.92 10.36 -16.07
N ARG A 26 2.84 10.24 -17.04
CA ARG A 26 2.72 9.30 -18.16
C ARG A 26 3.40 7.98 -17.83
N ILE A 27 2.73 6.85 -18.07
CA ILE A 27 3.23 5.50 -17.81
C ILE A 27 3.09 4.66 -19.07
N GLY A 28 4.16 4.50 -19.85
CA GLY A 28 4.09 3.85 -21.16
C GLY A 28 3.06 4.56 -22.03
N ARG A 29 1.98 3.83 -22.39
CA ARG A 29 0.84 4.34 -23.16
C ARG A 29 -0.32 4.88 -22.31
N TYR A 30 -0.13 5.01 -21.00
CA TYR A 30 -1.16 5.48 -20.08
C TYR A 30 -0.88 6.90 -19.61
N ASP A 31 -1.91 7.72 -19.51
CA ASP A 31 -1.88 8.98 -18.79
C ASP A 31 -2.63 8.82 -17.46
N LEU A 32 -1.90 8.99 -16.35
CA LEU A 32 -2.44 8.97 -15.01
C LEU A 32 -2.64 10.40 -14.52
N HIS A 33 -3.89 10.79 -14.29
CA HIS A 33 -4.24 12.05 -13.65
C HIS A 33 -4.88 11.79 -12.29
N TYR A 34 -4.50 12.55 -11.28
CA TYR A 34 -5.11 12.46 -9.95
C TYR A 34 -5.08 13.80 -9.23
N LYS A 35 -5.97 13.94 -8.24
CA LYS A 35 -6.00 15.12 -7.36
C LYS A 35 -5.60 14.71 -5.96
N SER A 36 -4.60 15.38 -5.42
CA SER A 36 -4.17 15.18 -4.05
C SER A 36 -4.76 16.26 -3.12
N PRO A 37 -5.34 15.87 -1.97
CA PRO A 37 -5.83 16.81 -0.96
C PRO A 37 -4.68 17.50 -0.22
N GLY A 38 -4.95 18.71 0.26
CA GLY A 38 -4.05 19.53 1.06
C GLY A 38 -3.77 18.95 2.46
N ASN A 39 -3.06 19.73 3.28
CA ASN A 39 -2.54 19.34 4.59
C ASN A 39 -1.57 18.14 4.56
N VAL A 40 -0.85 17.97 3.44
CA VAL A 40 0.28 17.03 3.36
C VAL A 40 1.37 17.50 4.32
N ILE A 41 1.87 16.61 5.16
CA ILE A 41 2.97 16.92 6.08
C ILE A 41 4.31 16.57 5.44
N ASP A 42 5.33 17.36 5.77
CA ASP A 42 6.71 16.97 5.50
C ASP A 42 7.24 16.14 6.66
N ILE A 43 7.68 14.92 6.37
CA ILE A 43 8.28 13.99 7.34
C ILE A 43 9.81 14.06 7.35
N GLY A 44 10.41 15.09 6.72
CA GLY A 44 11.85 15.30 6.69
C GLY A 44 12.61 14.27 5.85
N ARG A 45 11.90 13.48 5.02
CA ARG A 45 12.52 12.58 4.06
C ARG A 45 12.86 13.35 2.79
N SER A 46 14.10 13.21 2.33
CA SER A 46 14.52 13.77 1.04
C SER A 46 13.54 13.32 -0.04
N ARG A 47 12.87 14.30 -0.66
CA ARG A 47 11.95 14.05 -1.77
C ARG A 47 12.81 13.74 -2.99
N ARG A 48 12.96 12.46 -3.32
CA ARG A 48 13.59 12.05 -4.59
C ARG A 48 12.84 12.69 -5.76
N PRO A 49 13.53 13.01 -6.86
CA PRO A 49 12.88 13.49 -8.07
C PRO A 49 11.82 12.48 -8.52
N LYS A 50 10.59 12.95 -8.71
CA LYS A 50 9.45 12.13 -9.14
C LYS A 50 9.41 12.13 -10.67
N PRO A 51 9.42 10.96 -11.33
CA PRO A 51 9.34 10.92 -12.78
C PRO A 51 7.97 11.47 -13.23
N THR A 52 7.99 12.41 -14.17
CA THR A 52 6.78 12.86 -14.89
C THR A 52 6.39 11.90 -16.01
N GLN A 53 7.32 11.03 -16.41
CA GLN A 53 7.12 9.98 -17.39
C GLN A 53 7.94 8.73 -17.02
N LEU A 54 7.30 7.57 -17.14
CA LEU A 54 7.88 6.26 -16.96
C LEU A 54 7.72 5.43 -18.24
N ASN A 55 8.82 4.90 -18.79
CA ASN A 55 8.78 3.97 -19.92
C ASN A 55 8.80 2.51 -19.42
N LEU A 56 7.83 1.71 -19.87
CA LEU A 56 7.67 0.30 -19.46
C LEU A 56 8.57 -0.68 -20.23
N GLN A 57 9.44 -0.22 -21.12
CA GLN A 57 10.41 -1.12 -21.75
C GLN A 57 11.46 -1.59 -20.73
N PRO A 58 11.77 -2.90 -20.61
CA PRO A 58 12.68 -3.41 -19.56
C PRO A 58 14.05 -2.71 -19.48
N SER A 59 14.65 -2.40 -20.63
CA SER A 59 15.93 -1.67 -20.71
C SER A 59 15.84 -0.25 -20.16
N LEU A 60 14.73 0.44 -20.41
CA LEU A 60 14.48 1.80 -19.95
C LEU A 60 13.93 1.84 -18.53
N PHE A 61 13.14 0.85 -18.13
CA PHE A 61 12.65 0.72 -16.76
C PHE A 61 13.80 0.58 -15.77
N SER A 62 14.85 -0.15 -16.17
CA SER A 62 16.07 -0.32 -15.37
C SER A 62 16.90 0.97 -15.23
N SER A 63 16.63 2.00 -16.06
CA SER A 63 17.30 3.29 -15.95
C SER A 63 16.74 4.17 -14.81
N TYR A 64 15.55 3.84 -14.32
CA TYR A 64 15.02 4.45 -13.11
C TYR A 64 15.64 3.78 -11.88
N GLU A 65 15.84 4.54 -10.80
CA GLU A 65 16.26 3.98 -9.51
C GLU A 65 15.20 2.99 -9.00
N THR A 66 15.32 1.73 -9.40
CA THR A 66 14.40 0.67 -9.00
C THR A 66 14.57 0.42 -7.51
N MET A 67 13.47 0.54 -6.77
CA MET A 67 13.41 0.29 -5.35
C MET A 67 12.91 -1.14 -5.12
N GLN A 68 13.42 -1.79 -4.08
CA GLN A 68 12.88 -3.05 -3.58
C GLN A 68 12.21 -2.79 -2.23
N ARG A 69 10.95 -3.19 -2.09
CA ARG A 69 10.24 -3.20 -0.82
C ARG A 69 9.41 -4.47 -0.72
N PHE A 70 9.75 -5.31 0.25
CA PHE A 70 9.15 -6.62 0.45
C PHE A 70 9.21 -7.46 -0.83
N ASN A 71 8.07 -8.00 -1.27
CA ASN A 71 7.94 -8.77 -2.50
C ASN A 71 8.05 -7.93 -3.78
N ARG A 72 8.13 -6.60 -3.72
CA ARG A 72 7.95 -5.74 -4.89
C ARG A 72 9.23 -5.00 -5.29
N ALA A 73 9.56 -5.11 -6.58
CA ALA A 73 10.47 -4.21 -7.28
C ALA A 73 9.64 -3.13 -7.99
N PHE A 74 9.92 -1.85 -7.75
CA PHE A 74 9.07 -0.77 -8.26
C PHE A 74 9.85 0.52 -8.52
N VAL A 75 9.23 1.39 -9.31
CA VAL A 75 9.60 2.80 -9.42
C VAL A 75 8.51 3.62 -8.75
N GLN A 76 8.90 4.40 -7.75
CA GLN A 76 7.97 5.26 -7.01
C GLN A 76 7.70 6.53 -7.81
N MET A 77 6.43 6.74 -8.14
CA MET A 77 5.97 7.94 -8.85
C MET A 77 5.60 9.06 -7.89
N GLU A 78 4.99 8.70 -6.77
CA GLU A 78 4.43 9.67 -5.82
C GLU A 78 4.51 9.14 -4.39
N PHE A 79 4.64 10.08 -3.45
CA PHE A 79 4.46 9.81 -2.04
C PHE A 79 3.97 11.04 -1.30
N GLU A 80 2.90 10.86 -0.55
CA GLU A 80 2.32 11.89 0.31
C GLU A 80 1.86 11.30 1.64
N TRP A 81 1.80 12.16 2.65
CA TRP A 81 1.48 11.78 4.03
C TRP A 81 0.55 12.80 4.66
N TRP A 82 -0.46 12.32 5.38
CA TRP A 82 -1.36 13.11 6.20
C TRP A 82 -1.38 12.59 7.63
N ALA A 83 -1.20 13.49 8.60
CA ALA A 83 -1.42 13.19 10.01
C ALA A 83 -2.84 13.60 10.42
N TYR A 84 -3.54 12.69 11.09
CA TYR A 84 -4.85 12.94 11.70
C TYR A 84 -4.63 13.47 13.10
N ARG A 85 -4.98 14.74 13.33
CA ARG A 85 -4.74 15.44 14.61
C ARG A 85 -6.02 15.80 15.34
N GLY A 86 -6.09 15.51 16.63
CA GLY A 86 -7.19 15.86 17.51
C GLY A 86 -6.98 17.18 18.22
N LEU A 87 -7.83 17.45 19.20
CA LEU A 87 -7.61 18.52 20.17
C LEU A 87 -6.39 18.16 21.05
N PHE A 88 -5.68 19.18 21.55
CA PHE A 88 -4.35 19.13 22.19
C PHE A 88 -4.13 18.13 23.35
N LEU A 89 -5.17 17.40 23.79
CA LEU A 89 -5.14 16.44 24.90
C LEU A 89 -5.14 14.95 24.47
N GLN A 90 -5.09 14.62 23.18
CA GLN A 90 -5.14 13.23 22.69
C GLN A 90 -3.87 12.83 21.91
N GLY A 91 -3.06 11.91 22.44
CA GLY A 91 -1.85 11.36 21.79
C GLY A 91 -0.59 12.22 21.90
N HIS A 92 0.51 11.80 21.26
CA HIS A 92 1.76 12.59 21.25
C HIS A 92 1.56 13.86 20.40
N PHE A 93 1.60 15.04 21.03
CA PHE A 93 1.32 16.33 20.40
C PHE A 93 -0.03 16.42 19.65
N GLY A 94 -1.07 15.73 20.13
CA GLY A 94 -2.39 15.75 19.47
C GLY A 94 -2.52 14.82 18.26
N LYS A 95 -1.47 14.07 17.90
CA LYS A 95 -1.47 13.14 16.76
C LYS A 95 -2.19 11.84 17.13
N LEU A 96 -3.11 11.42 16.27
CA LEU A 96 -3.98 10.27 16.52
C LEU A 96 -3.68 9.10 15.59
N SER A 97 -3.43 9.40 14.31
CA SER A 97 -3.24 8.41 13.25
C SER A 97 -2.51 9.04 12.07
N ASP A 98 -1.97 8.20 11.19
CA ASP A 98 -1.37 8.63 9.93
C ASP A 98 -1.94 7.84 8.77
N MET A 99 -2.03 8.53 7.63
CA MET A 99 -2.24 7.91 6.33
C MET A 99 -1.14 8.38 5.39
N SER A 100 -0.53 7.47 4.66
CA SER A 100 0.33 7.81 3.52
C SER A 100 -0.14 7.10 2.27
N VAL A 101 0.03 7.75 1.12
CA VAL A 101 -0.13 7.11 -0.19
C VAL A 101 1.22 6.96 -0.86
N THR A 102 1.51 5.79 -1.43
CA THR A 102 2.51 5.62 -2.49
C THR A 102 1.82 5.27 -3.80
N ILE A 103 2.30 5.85 -4.90
CA ILE A 103 1.90 5.46 -6.25
C ILE A 103 3.12 4.87 -6.91
N ASP A 104 3.05 3.58 -7.23
CA ASP A 104 4.20 2.78 -7.65
C ASP A 104 3.87 2.04 -8.94
N VAL A 105 4.81 2.04 -9.89
CA VAL A 105 4.79 1.08 -11.00
C VAL A 105 5.69 -0.08 -10.62
N ASN A 106 5.07 -1.22 -10.44
CA ASN A 106 5.71 -2.43 -9.99
C ASN A 106 6.08 -3.28 -11.20
N ARG A 107 7.26 -3.88 -11.12
CA ARG A 107 7.71 -4.93 -12.03
C ARG A 107 7.26 -6.27 -11.47
N ALA A 108 6.54 -7.03 -12.28
CA ALA A 108 6.20 -8.41 -11.98
C ALA A 108 7.39 -9.33 -12.24
N GLU A 109 7.38 -10.51 -11.62
CA GLU A 109 8.40 -11.53 -11.86
C GLU A 109 8.49 -11.90 -13.36
N PRO A 110 9.70 -12.20 -13.87
CA PRO A 110 9.88 -12.66 -15.23
C PRO A 110 8.98 -13.86 -15.54
N HIS A 111 8.45 -13.90 -16.76
CA HIS A 111 7.55 -14.98 -17.23
C HIS A 111 6.25 -15.14 -16.43
N SER A 112 5.87 -14.14 -15.63
CA SER A 112 4.52 -14.09 -15.04
C SER A 112 3.46 -13.95 -16.15
N PRO A 113 2.31 -14.65 -16.04
CA PRO A 113 1.23 -14.59 -17.03
C PRO A 113 0.39 -13.32 -16.87
N LEU A 114 1.01 -12.17 -16.60
CA LEU A 114 0.29 -10.91 -16.42
C LEU A 114 -0.13 -10.34 -17.78
N VAL A 115 -1.44 -10.17 -17.97
CA VAL A 115 -2.04 -9.68 -19.21
C VAL A 115 -2.55 -8.25 -18.99
N GLU A 116 -2.31 -7.38 -19.96
CA GLU A 116 -2.69 -5.97 -19.88
C GLU A 116 -4.20 -5.79 -19.79
N GLY A 117 -4.65 -4.93 -18.87
CA GLY A 117 -6.08 -4.68 -18.62
C GLY A 117 -6.85 -5.85 -18.00
N ASP A 118 -6.23 -7.03 -17.84
CA ASP A 118 -6.88 -8.22 -17.29
C ASP A 118 -6.64 -8.34 -15.77
N LEU A 119 -7.66 -7.98 -15.00
CA LEU A 119 -7.62 -8.05 -13.54
C LEU A 119 -7.53 -9.50 -12.99
N ASP A 120 -7.99 -10.52 -13.73
CA ASP A 120 -7.89 -11.92 -13.29
C ASP A 120 -6.44 -12.40 -13.30
N SER A 121 -5.72 -12.04 -14.37
CA SER A 121 -4.29 -12.32 -14.47
C SER A 121 -3.50 -11.63 -13.34
N LEU A 122 -3.88 -10.40 -13.00
CA LEU A 122 -3.26 -9.64 -11.91
C LEU A 122 -3.57 -10.24 -10.54
N GLU A 123 -4.82 -10.61 -10.27
CA GLU A 123 -5.18 -11.27 -9.01
C GLU A 123 -4.42 -12.58 -8.84
N THR A 124 -4.40 -13.42 -9.89
CA THR A 124 -3.69 -14.70 -9.88
C THR A 124 -2.19 -14.51 -9.60
N TYR A 125 -1.58 -13.52 -10.26
CA TYR A 125 -0.18 -13.15 -10.03
C TYR A 125 0.05 -12.70 -8.58
N LEU A 126 -0.75 -11.76 -8.07
CA LEU A 126 -0.56 -11.19 -6.73
C LEU A 126 -0.76 -12.23 -5.63
N ARG A 127 -1.75 -13.13 -5.77
CA ARG A 127 -1.95 -14.23 -4.82
C ARG A 127 -0.70 -15.11 -4.74
N LYS A 128 -0.13 -15.47 -5.90
CA LYS A 128 1.07 -16.30 -5.95
C LYS A 128 2.29 -15.57 -5.38
N ASP A 129 2.55 -14.35 -5.83
CA ASP A 129 3.74 -13.58 -5.42
C ASP A 129 3.73 -13.27 -3.91
N LEU A 130 2.57 -12.92 -3.35
CA LEU A 130 2.43 -12.72 -1.90
C LEU A 130 2.61 -14.03 -1.12
N TRP A 131 2.02 -15.13 -1.58
CA TRP A 131 2.18 -16.43 -0.95
C TRP A 131 3.64 -16.89 -0.97
N ASP A 132 4.28 -16.85 -2.13
CA ASP A 132 5.70 -17.22 -2.28
C ASP A 132 6.61 -16.38 -1.38
N TYR A 133 6.29 -15.09 -1.19
CA TYR A 133 7.11 -14.21 -0.37
C TYR A 133 6.93 -14.41 1.13
N TYR A 134 5.69 -14.55 1.60
CA TYR A 134 5.37 -14.55 3.03
C TYR A 134 5.20 -15.96 3.62
N GLU A 135 4.78 -16.95 2.83
CA GLU A 135 4.34 -18.26 3.32
C GLU A 135 5.28 -19.42 2.95
N ALA A 136 6.16 -19.23 1.96
CA ALA A 136 7.10 -20.27 1.54
C ALA A 136 8.22 -20.50 2.57
N GLU A 137 8.66 -21.75 2.71
CA GLU A 137 9.85 -22.12 3.48
C GLU A 137 11.12 -21.45 2.95
N LYS A 138 11.18 -21.24 1.63
CA LYS A 138 12.22 -20.47 0.97
C LYS A 138 11.59 -19.63 -0.13
N ASN A 139 11.58 -18.33 0.08
CA ASN A 139 11.09 -17.34 -0.87
C ASN A 139 12.11 -17.05 -1.98
N LYS A 140 11.74 -16.16 -2.90
CA LYS A 140 12.57 -15.73 -4.04
C LYS A 140 13.90 -15.08 -3.66
N ASP A 141 14.01 -14.53 -2.45
CA ASP A 141 15.26 -13.97 -1.91
C ASP A 141 16.13 -15.04 -1.24
N GLY A 142 15.71 -16.31 -1.27
CA GLY A 142 16.38 -17.43 -0.64
C GLY A 142 16.21 -17.48 0.88
N LYS A 143 15.29 -16.69 1.45
CA LYS A 143 15.01 -16.59 2.88
C LYS A 143 13.68 -17.26 3.22
N PRO A 144 13.44 -17.69 4.47
CA PRO A 144 12.11 -18.10 4.86
C PRO A 144 11.12 -16.95 4.75
N GLY A 145 9.90 -17.27 4.33
CA GLY A 145 8.79 -16.33 4.35
C GLY A 145 8.46 -15.94 5.79
N ALA A 146 8.11 -14.66 6.02
CA ALA A 146 7.95 -14.15 7.39
C ALA A 146 6.85 -14.86 8.19
N ASN A 147 5.76 -15.31 7.55
CA ASN A 147 4.71 -16.09 8.22
C ASN A 147 5.11 -17.55 8.42
N TRP A 148 5.89 -18.11 7.50
CA TRP A 148 6.49 -19.43 7.68
C TRP A 148 7.44 -19.44 8.89
N GLU A 149 8.34 -18.46 8.96
CA GLU A 149 9.30 -18.32 10.06
C GLU A 149 8.59 -18.14 11.41
N ALA A 150 7.51 -17.34 11.45
CA ALA A 150 6.70 -17.17 12.65
C ALA A 150 6.03 -18.49 13.12
N ARG A 151 5.59 -19.34 12.18
CA ARG A 151 5.04 -20.67 12.51
C ARG A 151 6.14 -21.63 12.97
N TYR A 152 7.27 -21.68 12.27
CA TYR A 152 8.41 -22.51 12.65
C TYR A 152 8.90 -22.15 14.07
N ALA A 153 9.10 -20.87 14.37
CA ALA A 153 9.54 -20.42 15.69
C ALA A 153 8.55 -20.78 16.81
N PHE A 154 7.25 -20.83 16.50
CA PHE A 154 6.20 -21.22 17.44
C PHE A 154 6.16 -22.74 17.67
N GLU A 155 6.37 -23.53 16.61
CA GLU A 155 6.39 -25.00 16.66
C GLU A 155 7.70 -25.56 17.24
N HIS A 156 8.80 -24.81 17.16
CA HIS A 156 10.14 -25.20 17.59
C HIS A 156 10.73 -24.27 18.70
N PRO A 157 10.05 -24.10 19.84
CA PRO A 157 10.45 -23.11 20.87
C PRO A 157 11.81 -23.43 21.52
N GLU A 158 12.20 -24.71 21.62
CA GLU A 158 13.48 -25.12 22.20
C GLU A 158 14.66 -24.69 21.31
N GLU A 159 14.53 -24.84 19.99
CA GLU A 159 15.53 -24.39 19.01
C GLU A 159 15.69 -22.87 19.04
N MET A 160 14.57 -22.13 19.14
CA MET A 160 14.59 -20.67 19.25
C MET A 160 15.25 -20.21 20.55
N SER A 161 14.96 -20.90 21.65
CA SER A 161 15.55 -20.62 22.97
C SER A 161 17.06 -20.86 22.97
N ALA A 162 17.53 -21.94 22.33
CA ALA A 162 18.95 -22.22 22.17
C ALA A 162 19.69 -21.16 21.34
N GLN A 163 18.99 -20.45 20.46
CA GLN A 163 19.50 -19.32 19.67
C GLN A 163 19.36 -17.96 20.38
N GLY A 164 18.88 -17.93 21.63
CA GLY A 164 18.75 -16.72 22.44
C GLY A 164 17.45 -15.94 22.24
N TYR A 165 16.47 -16.49 21.53
CA TYR A 165 15.15 -15.88 21.38
C TYR A 165 14.20 -16.33 22.49
N ILE A 166 13.32 -15.43 22.93
CA ILE A 166 12.25 -15.76 23.89
C ILE A 166 11.02 -16.18 23.07
N PRO A 167 10.60 -17.47 23.11
CA PRO A 167 9.45 -17.93 22.35
C PRO A 167 8.17 -17.24 22.82
N LEU A 168 7.32 -16.82 21.88
CA LEU A 168 6.02 -16.24 22.20
C LEU A 168 5.05 -17.35 22.59
N GLY A 169 4.30 -17.17 23.68
CA GLY A 169 3.28 -18.13 24.12
C GLY A 169 2.03 -18.24 23.22
N LYS A 170 2.01 -17.54 22.08
CA LYS A 170 0.96 -17.62 21.06
C LYS A 170 1.54 -17.32 19.68
N LEU A 171 1.07 -18.04 18.66
CA LEU A 171 1.39 -17.74 17.28
C LEU A 171 0.83 -16.38 16.88
N VAL A 172 1.68 -15.49 16.39
CA VAL A 172 1.29 -14.21 15.80
C VAL A 172 1.92 -14.12 14.42
N LEU A 173 1.10 -14.23 13.38
CA LEU A 173 1.56 -14.02 12.02
C LEU A 173 1.98 -12.56 11.83
N VAL A 174 3.08 -12.37 11.11
CA VAL A 174 3.65 -11.04 10.86
C VAL A 174 2.76 -10.26 9.90
N THR A 175 2.21 -10.94 8.90
CA THR A 175 1.38 -10.37 7.84
C THR A 175 0.12 -11.20 7.65
N HIS A 176 -1.02 -10.57 7.38
CA HIS A 176 -2.23 -11.26 6.93
C HIS A 176 -2.44 -10.95 5.46
N LEU A 177 -2.32 -11.98 4.63
CA LEU A 177 -2.51 -11.88 3.19
C LEU A 177 -3.98 -11.58 2.85
N PRO A 178 -4.25 -10.99 1.67
CA PRO A 178 -5.62 -10.72 1.26
C PRO A 178 -6.40 -12.02 1.05
N GLU A 179 -7.53 -12.16 1.73
CA GLU A 179 -8.47 -13.25 1.47
C GLU A 179 -9.29 -12.97 0.21
N VAL A 180 -9.65 -11.70 0.02
CA VAL A 180 -10.54 -11.22 -1.05
C VAL A 180 -9.88 -10.09 -1.83
N TYR A 181 -10.04 -10.13 -3.15
CA TYR A 181 -9.73 -9.04 -4.06
C TYR A 181 -11.03 -8.56 -4.70
N TYR A 182 -11.33 -7.28 -4.56
CA TYR A 182 -12.54 -6.66 -5.06
C TYR A 182 -12.27 -6.01 -6.42
N ARG A 183 -13.23 -6.10 -7.33
CA ARG A 183 -13.22 -5.29 -8.55
C ARG A 183 -14.02 -4.02 -8.28
N GLU A 184 -13.37 -2.88 -8.38
CA GLU A 184 -13.98 -1.58 -8.12
C GLU A 184 -13.87 -0.70 -9.37
N LYS A 185 -15.02 -0.30 -9.92
CA LYS A 185 -15.07 0.61 -11.07
C LYS A 185 -14.90 2.05 -10.60
N ILE A 186 -13.82 2.70 -11.02
CA ILE A 186 -13.47 4.08 -10.66
C ILE A 186 -13.21 4.86 -11.96
N ASN A 187 -14.01 5.90 -12.19
CA ASN A 187 -13.89 6.79 -13.36
C ASN A 187 -13.79 6.05 -14.71
N GLY A 188 -14.57 4.96 -14.85
CA GLY A 188 -14.65 4.18 -16.09
C GLY A 188 -13.67 3.01 -16.20
N VAL A 189 -12.71 2.89 -15.27
CA VAL A 189 -11.70 1.82 -15.24
C VAL A 189 -11.98 0.89 -14.07
N ASP A 190 -11.88 -0.41 -14.28
CA ASP A 190 -11.96 -1.40 -13.20
C ASP A 190 -10.58 -1.54 -12.53
N TRP A 191 -10.55 -1.43 -11.20
CA TRP A 191 -9.37 -1.58 -10.36
C TRP A 191 -9.49 -2.82 -9.50
N LEU A 192 -8.36 -3.48 -9.24
CA LEU A 192 -8.29 -4.56 -8.27
C LEU A 192 -7.96 -3.98 -6.88
N HIS A 193 -8.91 -4.00 -5.97
CA HIS A 193 -8.78 -3.49 -4.61
C HIS A 193 -8.59 -4.61 -3.59
N TYR A 194 -7.58 -4.50 -2.72
CA TYR A 194 -7.30 -5.49 -1.67
C TYR A 194 -6.58 -4.88 -0.47
N GLY A 195 -6.62 -5.58 0.67
CA GLY A 195 -6.00 -5.12 1.92
C GLY A 195 -4.98 -6.11 2.48
N ILE A 196 -3.86 -5.60 2.98
CA ILE A 196 -2.85 -6.38 3.71
C ILE A 196 -2.69 -5.79 5.12
N ARG A 197 -2.86 -6.62 6.15
CA ARG A 197 -2.63 -6.23 7.55
C ARG A 197 -1.23 -6.65 7.99
N GLY A 198 -0.51 -5.74 8.65
CA GLY A 198 0.79 -6.04 9.24
C GLY A 198 1.97 -6.06 8.27
N GLU A 199 1.75 -5.73 6.99
CA GLU A 199 2.83 -5.65 6.00
C GLU A 199 3.99 -4.79 6.52
N GLY A 200 5.17 -5.39 6.59
CA GLY A 200 6.42 -4.67 6.71
C GLY A 200 7.01 -4.50 8.10
N VAL A 201 6.22 -4.42 9.18
CA VAL A 201 6.65 -4.70 10.59
C VAL A 201 5.44 -4.75 11.56
N GLY A 202 4.26 -5.21 11.12
CA GLY A 202 3.18 -5.56 12.06
C GLY A 202 2.41 -4.41 12.73
N ARG A 203 2.38 -3.19 12.19
CA ARG A 203 1.53 -2.09 12.73
C ARG A 203 0.88 -1.26 11.63
N GLY A 204 -0.33 -1.65 11.21
CA GLY A 204 -1.14 -0.87 10.29
C GLY A 204 -1.97 -1.72 9.34
N LEU A 205 -2.76 -1.03 8.53
CA LEU A 205 -3.53 -1.58 7.42
C LEU A 205 -3.04 -0.93 6.13
N ASN A 206 -2.73 -1.73 5.12
CA ASN A 206 -2.41 -1.25 3.78
C ASN A 206 -3.60 -1.58 2.87
N TYR A 207 -4.11 -0.59 2.16
CA TYR A 207 -5.13 -0.78 1.13
C TYR A 207 -4.54 -0.46 -0.24
N TYR A 208 -4.71 -1.38 -1.17
CA TYR A 208 -4.16 -1.32 -2.51
C TYR A 208 -5.26 -1.18 -3.53
N TRP A 209 -5.10 -0.26 -4.48
CA TRP A 209 -5.78 -0.30 -5.76
C TRP A 209 -4.75 -0.55 -6.85
N ALA A 210 -4.91 -1.65 -7.57
CA ALA A 210 -3.94 -2.11 -8.55
C ALA A 210 -4.55 -2.21 -9.95
N TYR A 211 -3.71 -1.98 -10.97
CA TYR A 211 -4.11 -2.07 -12.37
C TYR A 211 -2.97 -2.65 -13.23
N PRO A 212 -3.22 -3.66 -14.09
CA PRO A 212 -2.22 -4.27 -14.94
C PRO A 212 -1.94 -3.39 -16.17
N LEU A 213 -0.72 -2.88 -16.27
CA LEU A 213 -0.30 -1.91 -17.29
C LEU A 213 0.27 -2.56 -18.56
N GLY A 214 0.65 -3.84 -18.50
CA GLY A 214 1.32 -4.52 -19.60
C GLY A 214 1.95 -5.84 -19.19
N ALA A 215 2.60 -6.51 -20.14
CA ALA A 215 3.39 -7.71 -19.88
C ALA A 215 4.50 -7.39 -18.86
N GLY A 216 4.32 -7.84 -17.63
CA GLY A 216 5.31 -7.69 -16.56
C GLY A 216 5.24 -6.41 -15.73
N TYR A 217 4.22 -5.55 -15.88
CA TYR A 217 4.10 -4.33 -15.07
C TYR A 217 2.68 -4.06 -14.59
N TYR A 218 2.56 -3.54 -13.37
CA TYR A 218 1.29 -3.13 -12.80
C TYR A 218 1.44 -1.88 -11.92
N LEU A 219 0.44 -1.00 -11.97
CA LEU A 219 0.32 0.18 -11.16
C LEU A 219 -0.30 -0.18 -9.81
N THR A 220 0.17 0.43 -8.73
CA THR A 220 -0.51 0.39 -7.43
C THR A 220 -0.60 1.75 -6.78
N PHE A 221 -1.77 2.06 -6.25
CA PHE A 221 -1.96 3.04 -5.19
C PHE A 221 -2.01 2.30 -3.86
N ASN A 222 -1.05 2.56 -2.98
CA ASN A 222 -0.98 1.94 -1.66
C ASN A 222 -1.24 2.97 -0.57
N PHE A 223 -2.30 2.78 0.20
CA PHE A 223 -2.62 3.60 1.36
C PHE A 223 -2.23 2.85 2.63
N ASN A 224 -1.13 3.27 3.25
CA ASN A 224 -0.71 2.77 4.57
C ASN A 224 -1.40 3.59 5.66
N LEU A 225 -2.14 2.90 6.53
CA LEU A 225 -2.87 3.47 7.64
C LEU A 225 -2.25 3.01 8.96
N THR A 226 -1.90 3.95 9.83
CA THR A 226 -1.42 3.66 11.19
C THR A 226 -2.24 4.43 12.23
N SER A 227 -2.38 3.85 13.42
CA SER A 227 -3.13 4.47 14.51
C SER A 227 -2.41 4.25 15.83
N GLU A 228 -2.15 5.34 16.54
CA GLU A 228 -1.35 5.31 17.77
C GLU A 228 -2.22 5.19 19.03
N VAL A 229 -3.32 5.98 19.13
CA VAL A 229 -4.08 6.14 20.37
C VAL A 229 -5.61 6.18 20.14
N GLY A 230 -6.38 5.58 21.06
CA GLY A 230 -7.84 5.66 21.11
C GLY A 230 -8.56 4.56 20.29
N ASN A 231 -9.79 4.86 19.85
CA ASN A 231 -10.61 3.92 19.07
C ASN A 231 -10.04 3.74 17.65
N LYS A 232 -9.21 2.72 17.48
CA LYS A 232 -8.49 2.43 16.22
C LYS A 232 -9.45 2.11 15.06
N GLU A 233 -10.53 1.38 15.33
CA GLU A 233 -11.47 0.93 14.29
C GLU A 233 -12.14 2.11 13.59
N LEU A 234 -12.69 3.06 14.36
CA LEU A 234 -13.33 4.25 13.80
C LEU A 234 -12.35 5.11 12.98
N ARG A 235 -11.08 5.19 13.43
CA ARG A 235 -10.03 5.94 12.73
C ARG A 235 -9.61 5.24 11.43
N TYR A 236 -9.42 3.93 11.45
CA TYR A 236 -9.14 3.16 10.24
C TYR A 236 -10.27 3.27 9.23
N GLN A 237 -11.53 3.19 9.68
CA GLN A 237 -12.68 3.38 8.80
C GLN A 237 -12.66 4.78 8.17
N ARG A 238 -12.39 5.82 8.96
CA ARG A 238 -12.29 7.20 8.44
C ARG A 238 -11.17 7.33 7.41
N MET A 239 -9.98 6.85 7.72
CA MET A 239 -8.83 6.89 6.81
C MET A 239 -9.11 6.11 5.52
N TYR A 240 -9.80 4.97 5.61
CA TYR A 240 -10.21 4.20 4.44
C TYR A 240 -11.25 4.94 3.58
N GLU A 241 -12.20 5.66 4.19
CA GLU A 241 -13.12 6.54 3.47
C GLU A 241 -12.38 7.69 2.76
N ASP A 242 -11.39 8.30 3.42
CA ASP A 242 -10.55 9.34 2.81
C ASP A 242 -9.69 8.77 1.66
N ALA A 243 -9.15 7.55 1.80
CA ALA A 243 -8.44 6.84 0.72
C ALA A 243 -9.34 6.58 -0.49
N LYS A 244 -10.57 6.08 -0.27
CA LYS A 244 -11.58 5.92 -1.34
C LYS A 244 -11.93 7.24 -2.00
N ARG A 245 -12.01 8.33 -1.23
CA ARG A 245 -12.26 9.67 -1.78
C ARG A 245 -11.10 10.15 -2.65
N ILE A 246 -9.85 9.90 -2.26
CA ILE A 246 -8.67 10.17 -3.08
C ILE A 246 -8.75 9.35 -4.38
N MET A 247 -9.00 8.05 -4.28
CA MET A 247 -9.15 7.17 -5.44
C MET A 247 -10.28 7.59 -6.37
N SER A 248 -11.39 8.12 -5.85
CA SER A 248 -12.49 8.64 -6.69
C SER A 248 -12.09 9.81 -7.61
N MET A 249 -10.93 10.43 -7.36
CA MET A 249 -10.38 11.51 -8.19
C MET A 249 -9.23 11.04 -9.10
N VAL A 250 -8.99 9.73 -9.19
CA VAL A 250 -7.97 9.11 -10.06
C VAL A 250 -8.59 8.77 -11.41
N VAL A 251 -7.93 9.20 -12.47
CA VAL A 251 -8.31 8.93 -13.86
C VAL A 251 -7.10 8.31 -14.56
N LEU A 252 -7.27 7.08 -15.01
CA LEU A 252 -6.29 6.38 -15.84
C LEU A 252 -6.85 6.30 -17.26
N ARG A 253 -6.13 6.82 -18.25
CA ARG A 253 -6.54 6.77 -19.66
C ARG A 253 -5.46 6.08 -20.47
N GLN A 254 -5.88 5.22 -21.38
CA GLN A 254 -5.00 4.66 -22.39
C GLN A 254 -4.96 5.63 -23.58
N GLN A 255 -3.77 5.97 -24.04
CA GLN A 255 -3.57 6.71 -25.27
C GLN A 255 -3.94 5.81 -26.47
N PRO A 256 -4.57 6.38 -27.51
CA PRO A 256 -4.93 5.66 -28.73
C PRO A 256 -3.71 5.12 -29.49
#